data_AF-A0A4V3H914-F1
#
_entry.id   AF-A0A4V3H914-F1
#
_cell.length_a   1.000
_cell.length_b   1.000
_cell.length_c   1.000
_cell.angle_alpha   90.00
_cell.angle_beta   90.00
_cell.angle_gamma   90.00
#
_symmetry.space_group_name_H-M   'P 1'
#
loop_
_entity.id
_entity.type
_entity.pdbx_description
1 polymer ?
#
loop_
_entity_poly.entity_id
_entity_poly.type
_entity_poly.pdbx_seq_one_letter_code
_entity_poly.pdbx_strand_id
1 'polypeptide(L)'
;MHVPPTPSNESARLDTLRALHILDTSPEERFDRLTRLARRLFSVPIALVSLVDAERQWFKSCVGLKASETSRDVSFCAHAILGDES
;
A
#
# COMPACT_ATOMS: atom_id res chain seq x y z
N MET A 1 -17.78 -1.79 0.68
CA MET A 1 -16.80 -0.74 0.35
C MET A 1 -17.09 -0.26 -1.06
N HIS A 2 -16.90 1.03 -1.35
CA HIS A 2 -17.06 1.56 -2.70
C HIS A 2 -15.79 1.29 -3.50
N VAL A 3 -15.90 1.15 -4.82
CA VAL A 3 -14.73 0.97 -5.70
C VAL A 3 -13.99 2.31 -5.74
N PRO A 4 -12.66 2.33 -5.50
CA PRO A 4 -11.88 3.56 -5.56
C PRO A 4 -11.85 4.09 -7.00
N PRO A 5 -12.05 5.40 -7.24
CA PRO A 5 -11.89 5.96 -8.56
C PRO A 5 -10.43 5.89 -9.01
N THR A 6 -10.23 5.91 -10.32
CA THR A 6 -8.90 5.93 -10.93
C THR A 6 -8.40 7.39 -11.04
N PRO A 7 -7.21 7.73 -10.53
CA PRO A 7 -6.63 9.06 -10.69
C PRO A 7 -6.43 9.46 -12.16
N SER A 8 -6.51 10.76 -12.47
CA SER A 8 -6.25 11.30 -13.81
C SER A 8 -4.83 11.00 -14.33
N ASN A 9 -3.85 10.88 -13.42
CA ASN A 9 -2.45 10.56 -13.71
C ASN A 9 -2.09 9.08 -13.47
N GLU A 10 -3.06 8.16 -13.46
CA GLU A 10 -2.85 6.76 -13.07
C GLU A 10 -1.72 6.06 -13.85
N SER A 11 -1.62 6.29 -15.17
CA SER A 11 -0.55 5.69 -15.98
C SER A 11 0.83 6.10 -15.46
N ALA A 12 1.06 7.40 -15.24
CA ALA A 12 2.33 7.92 -14.74
C ALA A 12 2.63 7.40 -13.31
N ARG A 13 1.59 7.26 -12.48
CA ARG A 13 1.72 6.69 -11.13
C ARG A 13 2.16 5.23 -11.17
N LEU A 14 1.54 4.42 -12.03
CA LEU A 14 1.90 3.00 -12.21
C LEU A 14 3.29 2.82 -12.81
N ASP A 15 3.66 3.66 -13.79
CA ASP A 15 5.00 3.63 -14.38
C ASP A 15 6.08 3.96 -13.35
N THR A 16 5.83 4.98 -12.52
CA THR A 16 6.72 5.33 -11.40
C THR A 16 6.82 4.19 -10.41
N LEU A 17 5.71 3.55 -10.04
CA LEU A 17 5.70 2.41 -9.12
C LEU A 17 6.52 1.23 -9.67
N ARG A 18 6.37 0.90 -10.95
CA ARG A 18 7.10 -0.18 -11.61
C ARG A 18 8.59 0.11 -11.72
N ALA A 19 8.97 1.36 -11.97
CA ALA A 19 10.37 1.79 -12.04
C ALA A 19 11.12 1.64 -10.71
N LEU A 20 10.42 1.57 -9.56
CA LEU A 20 11.03 1.31 -8.26
C LEU A 20 11.46 -0.15 -8.07
N HIS A 21 11.02 -1.09 -8.93
CA HIS A 21 11.31 -2.52 -8.84
C HIS A 21 11.06 -3.11 -7.44
N ILE A 22 10.03 -2.62 -6.75
CA ILE A 22 9.75 -2.95 -5.34
C ILE A 22 8.57 -3.93 -5.19
N LEU A 23 7.69 -4.03 -6.18
CA LEU A 23 6.58 -4.99 -6.19
C LEU A 23 7.10 -6.43 -6.29
N ASP A 24 6.43 -7.36 -5.62
CA ASP A 24 6.73 -8.81 -5.63
C ASP A 24 8.17 -9.16 -5.20
N THR A 25 8.84 -8.25 -4.50
CA THR A 25 10.17 -8.49 -3.93
C THR A 25 10.06 -9.06 -2.53
N SER A 26 11.12 -9.74 -2.07
CA SER A 26 11.18 -10.27 -0.71
C SER A 26 10.98 -9.16 0.35
N PRO A 27 10.51 -9.53 1.56
CA PRO A 27 10.47 -8.61 2.69
C PRO A 27 11.83 -7.95 2.94
N GLU A 28 11.82 -6.68 3.31
CA GLU A 28 13.05 -5.97 3.67
C GLU A 28 12.92 -5.36 5.06
N GLU A 29 13.90 -5.64 5.90
CA GLU A 29 13.92 -5.24 7.32
C GLU A 29 13.74 -3.73 7.53
N ARG A 30 14.14 -2.90 6.57
CA ARG A 30 13.93 -1.44 6.63
C ARG A 30 12.45 -1.06 6.67
N PHE A 31 11.59 -1.76 5.93
CA PHE A 31 10.14 -1.49 5.95
C PHE A 31 9.48 -2.15 7.16
N ASP A 32 9.94 -3.35 7.55
CA ASP A 32 9.43 -4.04 8.74
C ASP A 32 9.72 -3.29 10.03
N ARG A 33 10.86 -2.61 10.11
CA ARG A 33 11.15 -1.72 11.23
C ARG A 33 10.13 -0.57 11.33
N LEU A 34 9.68 -0.02 10.20
CA LEU A 34 8.70 1.08 10.19
C LEU A 34 7.33 0.60 10.66
N THR A 35 6.82 -0.52 10.17
CA THR A 35 5.51 -1.05 10.56
C THR A 35 5.51 -1.49 12.03
N ARG A 36 6.58 -2.13 12.52
CA ARG A 36 6.73 -2.46 13.94
C ARG A 36 6.77 -1.21 14.82
N LEU A 37 7.49 -0.17 14.39
CA LEU A 37 7.56 1.09 15.11
C LEU A 37 6.19 1.79 15.16
N ALA A 38 5.53 1.93 14.01
CA ALA A 38 4.19 2.54 13.91
C ALA A 38 3.18 1.81 14.79
N ARG A 39 3.16 0.47 14.75
CA ARG A 39 2.30 -0.35 15.60
C ARG A 39 2.51 -0.05 17.09
N ARG A 40 3.77 0.03 17.53
CA ARG A 40 4.13 0.31 18.92
C ARG A 40 3.81 1.74 19.34
N LEU A 41 4.14 2.73 18.52
CA LEU A 41 3.96 4.15 18.84
C LEU A 41 2.47 4.52 18.93
N PHE A 42 1.66 4.03 18.00
CA PHE A 42 0.24 4.38 17.92
C PHE A 42 -0.67 3.39 18.67
N SER A 43 -0.09 2.35 19.30
CA SER A 43 -0.84 1.30 20.01
C SER A 43 -1.97 0.68 19.18
N VAL A 44 -1.73 0.47 17.88
CA VAL A 44 -2.69 -0.11 16.93
C VAL A 44 -2.44 -1.61 16.74
N PRO A 45 -3.45 -2.41 16.38
CA PRO A 45 -3.27 -3.85 16.15
C PRO A 45 -2.57 -4.15 14.82
N ILE A 46 -2.73 -3.28 13.82
CA ILE A 46 -2.27 -3.48 12.44
C ILE A 46 -1.52 -2.24 11.95
N ALA A 47 -0.38 -2.43 11.29
CA ALA A 47 0.37 -1.39 10.58
C ALA A 47 0.96 -1.96 9.29
N LEU A 48 0.83 -1.22 8.19
CA LEU A 48 1.16 -1.69 6.83
C LEU A 48 1.99 -0.65 6.09
N VAL A 49 2.95 -1.11 5.27
CA VAL A 49 3.45 -0.35 4.12
C VAL A 49 2.78 -0.94 2.89
N SER A 50 1.88 -0.18 2.29
CA SER A 50 0.96 -0.61 1.24
C SER A 50 1.29 0.10 -0.07
N LEU A 51 1.44 -0.66 -1.15
CA LEU A 51 1.67 -0.18 -2.51
C LEU A 51 0.46 -0.51 -3.36
N VAL A 52 -0.14 0.50 -4.00
CA VAL A 52 -1.34 0.34 -4.82
C VAL A 52 -0.92 0.13 -6.28
N ASP A 53 -1.04 -1.09 -6.79
CA ASP A 53 -0.82 -1.47 -8.19
C ASP A 53 -2.15 -1.36 -8.98
N ALA A 54 -2.14 -1.71 -10.26
CA ALA A 54 -3.30 -1.57 -11.16
C ALA A 54 -4.54 -2.27 -10.59
N GLU A 55 -4.42 -3.55 -10.22
CA GLU A 55 -5.55 -4.41 -9.82
C GLU A 55 -5.52 -4.82 -8.34
N ARG A 56 -4.43 -4.50 -7.64
CA ARG A 56 -4.17 -4.98 -6.27
C ARG A 56 -3.54 -3.91 -5.39
N GLN A 57 -3.73 -4.09 -4.10
CA GLN A 57 -2.97 -3.45 -3.04
C GLN A 57 -2.00 -4.48 -2.48
N TRP A 58 -0.70 -4.26 -2.67
CA TRP A 58 0.36 -5.18 -2.27
C TRP A 58 1.10 -4.66 -1.02
N PHE A 59 1.38 -5.54 -0.07
CA PHE A 59 1.99 -5.15 1.20
C PHE A 59 3.49 -5.40 1.21
N LYS A 60 4.28 -4.32 1.15
CA LYS A 60 5.74 -4.39 1.29
C LYS A 60 6.17 -4.79 2.69
N SER A 61 5.38 -4.38 3.68
CA SER A 61 5.52 -4.79 5.07
C SER A 61 4.16 -4.82 5.74
N CYS A 62 3.95 -5.82 6.57
CA CYS A 62 2.67 -6.10 7.20
C CYS A 62 2.88 -6.65 8.60
N VAL A 63 2.37 -5.96 9.62
CA VAL A 63 2.39 -6.43 11.00
C VAL A 63 0.97 -6.43 11.54
N GLY A 64 0.54 -7.57 12.08
CA GLY A 64 -0.79 -7.73 12.69
C GLY A 64 -1.89 -8.22 11.74
N LEU A 65 -1.57 -8.46 10.47
CA LEU A 65 -2.50 -9.03 9.49
C LEU A 65 -1.81 -10.19 8.74
N LYS A 66 -2.54 -11.29 8.48
CA LYS A 66 -2.04 -12.44 7.72
C LYS A 66 -2.51 -12.36 6.26
N ALA A 67 -2.01 -11.36 5.55
CA ALA A 67 -2.23 -11.18 4.12
C ALA A 67 -1.00 -10.52 3.50
N SER A 68 -0.70 -10.85 2.26
CA SER A 68 0.36 -10.24 1.44
C SER A 68 -0.19 -9.20 0.46
N GLU A 69 -1.46 -9.32 0.09
CA GLU A 69 -2.15 -8.38 -0.81
C GLU A 69 -3.67 -8.48 -0.63
N THR A 70 -4.37 -7.51 -1.21
CA THR A 70 -5.83 -7.47 -1.34
C THR A 70 -6.20 -6.91 -2.72
N SER A 71 -7.37 -7.23 -3.26
CA SER A 71 -7.87 -6.56 -4.48
C SER A 71 -7.96 -5.05 -4.26
N ARG A 72 -7.65 -4.26 -5.31
CA ARG A 72 -7.75 -2.80 -5.28
C ARG A 72 -9.16 -2.33 -4.96
N ASP A 73 -10.18 -3.01 -5.48
CA ASP A 73 -11.60 -2.65 -5.35
C ASP A 73 -12.10 -2.67 -3.91
N VAL A 74 -11.47 -3.47 -3.05
CA VAL A 74 -11.81 -3.59 -1.63
C VAL A 74 -10.79 -2.88 -0.73
N SER A 75 -9.83 -2.17 -1.32
CA SER A 75 -8.70 -1.61 -0.59
C SER A 75 -8.95 -0.18 -0.11
N PHE A 76 -8.68 0.07 1.17
CA PHE A 76 -8.76 1.42 1.72
C PHE A 76 -7.64 2.33 1.17
N CYS A 77 -6.41 1.82 0.99
CA CYS A 77 -5.31 2.65 0.52
C CYS A 77 -5.51 3.15 -0.92
N ALA A 78 -6.28 2.44 -1.76
CA ALA A 78 -6.61 2.94 -3.09
C ALA A 78 -7.47 4.20 -3.07
N HIS A 79 -8.24 4.44 -2.00
CA HIS A 79 -8.92 5.72 -1.80
C HIS A 79 -7.95 6.80 -1.29
N ALA A 80 -6.99 6.42 -0.46
CA ALA A 80 -6.04 7.36 0.14
C ALA A 80 -5.02 7.94 -0.86
N ILE A 81 -4.67 7.21 -1.92
CA ILE A 81 -3.73 7.71 -2.95
C ILE A 81 -4.33 8.78 -3.87
N LEU A 82 -5.61 9.11 -3.70
CA LEU A 82 -6.33 10.13 -4.46
C LEU A 82 -6.18 11.55 -3.88
N GLY A 83 -5.41 11.71 -2.80
CA GLY A 83 -5.26 12.98 -2.07
C GLY A 83 -4.58 14.09 -2.89
N ASP A 84 -5.24 15.26 -2.85
CA ASP A 84 -4.96 16.60 -3.42
C ASP A 84 -4.99 16.77 -4.95
N GLU A 85 -6.17 16.56 -5.58
CA GLU A 85 -6.59 17.43 -6.69
C GLU A 85 -7.16 18.76 -6.13
N SER A 86 -6.29 19.59 -5.53
CA SER A 86 -6.60 21.01 -5.20
C SER A 86 -6.14 21.95 -6.30
#